data_AF-A0A1Z4LTI3-F1
#
_entry.id   AF-A0A1Z4LTI3-F1
#
_cell.length_a   1.000
_cell.length_b   1.000
_cell.length_c   1.000
_cell.angle_alpha   90.00
_cell.angle_beta   90.00
_cell.angle_gamma   90.00
#
_symmetry.space_group_name_H-M   'P 1'
#
loop_
_entity.id
_entity.type
_entity.pdbx_description
1 polymer ?
#
loop_
_entity_poly.entity_id
_entity_poly.type
_entity_poly.pdbx_seq_one_letter_code
_entity_poly.pdbx_strand_id
1 'polypeptide(L)'
;MMPSIETYLGEQSRQLRIAAMQGVGIVFLGNFSGMVAGLVLSPPPSTNIPKVIIGSLFGGFIGITVALTLILKITREFIVHESD
;
A
#
# COMPACT_ATOMS: atom_id res chain seq x y z
N MET A 1 13.04 13.07 -31.36
CA MET A 1 14.26 12.58 -30.68
C MET A 1 13.80 11.55 -29.66
N MET A 2 14.13 10.27 -29.85
CA MET A 2 13.75 9.22 -28.89
C MET A 2 14.63 9.36 -27.64
N PRO A 3 14.06 9.35 -26.42
CA PRO A 3 14.83 9.34 -25.18
C PRO A 3 15.71 8.08 -25.11
N SER A 4 16.91 8.19 -24.54
CA SER A 4 17.80 7.03 -24.40
C SER A 4 17.21 6.00 -23.44
N ILE A 5 17.47 4.72 -23.69
CA ILE A 5 17.01 3.59 -22.87
C ILE A 5 17.37 3.79 -21.38
N GLU A 6 18.53 4.38 -21.09
CA GLU A 6 18.95 4.70 -19.71
C GLU A 6 18.04 5.72 -19.03
N THR A 7 17.53 6.71 -19.78
CA THR A 7 16.60 7.71 -19.25
C THR A 7 15.24 7.09 -18.94
N TYR A 8 14.79 6.14 -19.78
CA TYR A 8 13.53 5.41 -19.62
C TYR A 8 13.58 4.44 -18.42
N LEU A 9 14.65 3.65 -18.29
CA LEU A 9 14.85 2.76 -17.15
C LEU A 9 15.00 3.54 -15.83
N GLY A 10 15.67 4.70 -15.87
CA GLY A 10 15.77 5.61 -14.73
C GLY A 10 14.40 6.08 -14.25
N GLU A 11 13.55 6.54 -15.16
CA GLU A 11 12.19 7.01 -14.82
C GLU A 11 11.28 5.87 -14.34
N GLN A 12 11.31 4.69 -14.96
CA GLN A 12 10.56 3.52 -14.48
C GLN A 12 10.97 3.13 -13.04
N SER A 13 12.27 3.12 -12.75
CA SER A 13 12.77 2.79 -11.41
C SER A 13 12.31 3.80 -10.35
N ARG A 14 12.20 5.09 -10.73
CA ARG A 14 11.70 6.16 -9.86
C ARG A 14 10.21 6.00 -9.58
N GLN A 15 9.42 5.73 -10.61
CA GLN A 15 7.98 5.54 -10.48
C GLN A 15 7.65 4.31 -9.62
N LEU A 16 8.39 3.21 -9.80
CA LEU A 16 8.26 2.02 -8.95
C LEU A 16 8.59 2.32 -7.48
N ARG A 17 9.64 3.12 -7.20
CA ARG A 17 9.97 3.54 -5.83
C ARG A 17 8.87 4.39 -5.20
N ILE A 18 8.28 5.30 -5.96
CA ILE A 18 7.16 6.14 -5.48
C ILE A 18 5.95 5.26 -5.17
N ALA A 19 5.59 4.35 -6.07
CA ALA A 19 4.49 3.40 -5.87
C ALA A 19 4.73 2.50 -4.64
N ALA A 20 5.96 2.04 -4.43
CA ALA A 20 6.34 1.26 -3.25
C ALA A 20 6.21 2.09 -1.95
N MET A 21 6.67 3.35 -1.94
CA MET A 21 6.50 4.24 -0.78
C MET A 21 5.01 4.52 -0.50
N GLN A 22 4.20 4.75 -1.52
CA GLN A 22 2.76 4.91 -1.39
C GLN A 22 2.11 3.63 -0.83
N GLY A 23 2.52 2.47 -1.33
CA GLY A 23 2.08 1.17 -0.84
C GLY A 23 2.35 0.98 0.66
N VAL A 24 3.57 1.29 1.12
CA VAL A 24 3.92 1.25 2.55
C VAL A 24 3.03 2.19 3.37
N GLY A 25 2.76 3.40 2.87
CA GLY A 25 1.85 4.35 3.53
C GLY A 25 0.43 3.82 3.66
N ILE A 26 -0.10 3.19 2.61
CA ILE A 26 -1.44 2.57 2.61
C ILE A 26 -1.52 1.43 3.64
N VAL A 27 -0.49 0.57 3.69
CA VAL A 27 -0.41 -0.53 4.67
C VAL A 27 -0.38 0.01 6.10
N PHE A 28 0.39 1.07 6.35
CA PHE A 28 0.44 1.71 7.66
C PHE A 28 -0.92 2.30 8.07
N LEU A 29 -1.57 3.04 7.17
CA LEU A 29 -2.90 3.61 7.41
C LEU A 29 -3.95 2.52 7.66
N GLY A 30 -3.88 1.41 6.92
CA GLY A 30 -4.72 0.24 7.13
C GLY A 30 -4.57 -0.34 8.53
N ASN A 31 -3.33 -0.63 8.96
CA ASN A 31 -3.06 -1.14 10.32
C ASN A 31 -3.57 -0.17 11.40
N PHE A 32 -3.28 1.12 11.25
CA PHE A 32 -3.70 2.13 12.21
C PHE A 32 -5.23 2.24 12.31
N SER A 33 -5.93 2.27 11.17
CA SER A 33 -7.39 2.28 11.12
C SER A 33 -8.00 1.06 11.82
N GLY A 34 -7.44 -0.12 11.55
CA GLY A 34 -7.86 -1.37 12.19
C GLY A 34 -7.64 -1.37 13.70
N MET A 35 -6.52 -0.82 14.17
CA MET A 35 -6.23 -0.64 15.59
C MET A 35 -7.30 0.25 16.27
N VAL A 36 -7.63 1.39 15.66
CA VAL A 36 -8.65 2.33 16.16
C VAL A 36 -10.02 1.67 16.19
N ALA A 37 -10.40 0.93 15.14
CA ALA A 37 -11.65 0.18 15.13
C ALA A 37 -11.72 -0.85 16.27
N GLY A 38 -10.62 -1.57 16.50
CA GLY A 38 -10.48 -2.49 17.64
C GLY A 38 -10.65 -1.81 18.99
N LEU A 39 -10.17 -0.57 19.16
CA LEU A 39 -10.35 0.21 20.39
C LEU A 39 -11.80 0.68 20.58
N VAL A 40 -12.43 1.21 19.52
CA VAL A 40 -13.81 1.73 19.58
C VAL A 40 -14.82 0.62 19.88
N LEU A 41 -14.63 -0.56 19.29
CA LEU A 41 -15.55 -1.70 19.44
C LEU A 41 -15.37 -2.46 20.76
N SER A 42 -14.49 -2.00 21.66
CA SER A 42 -14.06 -2.76 22.83
C SER A 42 -13.98 -1.95 24.14
N PRO A 43 -15.11 -1.60 24.77
CA PRO A 43 -15.11 -1.13 26.15
C PRO A 43 -15.04 -2.34 27.12
N PRO A 44 -14.20 -2.38 28.18
CA PRO A 44 -13.27 -1.37 28.69
C PRO A 44 -11.80 -1.56 28.19
N PRO A 45 -10.94 -0.53 28.31
CA PRO A 45 -9.59 -0.49 27.71
C PRO A 45 -8.59 -1.50 28.28
N SER A 46 -8.81 -1.99 29.51
CA SER A 46 -7.83 -2.77 30.27
C SER A 46 -7.75 -4.25 29.90
N THR A 47 -8.67 -4.76 29.05
CA THR A 47 -8.78 -6.20 28.74
C THR A 47 -8.85 -6.53 27.25
N ASN A 48 -8.69 -5.54 26.35
CA ASN A 48 -9.01 -5.71 24.92
C ASN A 48 -7.81 -5.68 23.96
N ILE A 49 -6.58 -5.88 24.45
CA ILE A 49 -5.36 -6.04 23.63
C ILE A 49 -5.58 -7.02 22.45
N PRO A 50 -6.26 -8.17 22.61
CA PRO A 50 -6.48 -9.07 21.48
C PRO A 50 -7.31 -8.46 20.34
N LYS A 51 -8.35 -7.68 20.65
CA LYS A 51 -9.22 -7.06 19.63
C LYS A 51 -8.51 -5.94 18.89
N VAL A 52 -7.65 -5.19 19.59
CA VAL A 52 -6.81 -4.15 18.99
C VAL A 52 -5.78 -4.77 18.03
N ILE A 53 -5.15 -5.88 18.42
CA ILE A 53 -4.22 -6.63 17.57
C ILE A 53 -4.95 -7.21 16.35
N ILE A 54 -6.08 -7.87 16.54
CA ILE A 54 -6.88 -8.45 15.44
C ILE A 54 -7.34 -7.34 14.48
N GLY A 55 -7.84 -6.23 15.02
CA GLY A 55 -8.22 -5.07 14.22
C GLY A 55 -7.05 -4.55 13.39
N SER A 56 -5.88 -4.36 14.01
CA SER A 56 -4.65 -3.93 13.32
C SER A 56 -4.27 -4.88 12.19
N LEU A 57 -4.21 -6.19 12.45
CA LEU A 57 -3.88 -7.20 11.45
C LEU A 57 -4.87 -7.20 10.28
N PHE A 58 -6.17 -7.10 10.57
CA PHE A 58 -7.20 -7.04 9.54
C PHE A 58 -7.09 -5.78 8.68
N GLY A 59 -6.92 -4.62 9.31
CA GLY A 59 -6.70 -3.35 8.61
C GLY A 59 -5.42 -3.36 7.78
N GLY A 60 -4.35 -3.96 8.30
CA GLY A 60 -3.09 -4.19 7.59
C GLY A 60 -3.27 -5.06 6.35
N PHE A 61 -4.05 -6.15 6.45
CA PHE A 61 -4.34 -7.03 5.31
C PHE A 61 -5.11 -6.31 4.20
N ILE A 62 -6.11 -5.49 4.55
CA ILE A 62 -6.80 -4.63 3.58
C ILE A 62 -5.82 -3.64 2.96
N GLY A 63 -4.98 -2.99 3.77
CA GLY A 63 -3.95 -2.05 3.30
C GLY A 63 -2.99 -2.70 2.31
N ILE A 64 -2.52 -3.92 2.57
CA ILE A 64 -1.66 -4.69 1.67
C ILE A 64 -2.38 -4.97 0.35
N THR A 65 -3.64 -5.38 0.41
CA THR A 65 -4.45 -5.67 -0.78
C THR A 65 -4.60 -4.44 -1.68
N VAL A 66 -4.88 -3.27 -1.09
CA VAL A 66 -5.00 -2.00 -1.83
C VAL A 66 -3.64 -1.57 -2.40
N ALA A 67 -2.57 -1.68 -1.61
CA ALA A 67 -1.21 -1.35 -2.05
C ALA A 67 -0.76 -2.22 -3.24
N LEU A 68 -1.00 -3.53 -3.18
CA LEU A 68 -0.72 -4.45 -4.29
C LEU A 68 -1.52 -4.11 -5.54
N THR A 69 -2.81 -3.80 -5.37
CA THR A 69 -3.66 -3.40 -6.50
C THR A 69 -3.14 -2.13 -7.17
N LEU A 70 -2.67 -1.16 -6.38
CA LEU A 70 -2.08 0.08 -6.89
C LEU A 70 -0.78 -0.18 -7.66
N ILE A 71 0.13 -0.99 -7.08
CA ILE A 71 1.41 -1.34 -7.73
C ILE A 71 1.14 -2.08 -9.03
N LEU A 72 0.26 -3.09 -9.05
CA LEU A 72 -0.09 -3.85 -10.25
C LEU A 72 -0.72 -2.96 -11.32
N LYS A 73 -1.59 -2.01 -10.93
CA LYS A 73 -2.19 -1.07 -11.87
C LYS A 73 -1.12 -0.19 -12.53
N ILE A 74 -0.22 0.38 -11.74
CA ILE A 74 0.88 1.22 -12.22
C ILE A 74 1.80 0.41 -13.16
N THR A 75 2.21 -0.81 -12.76
CA THR A 75 3.01 -1.69 -13.61
C THR A 75 2.32 -2.01 -14.93
N ARG A 76 1.00 -2.25 -14.92
CA ARG A 76 0.23 -2.51 -16.14
C ARG A 76 0.21 -1.29 -17.07
N GLU A 77 -0.01 -0.09 -16.55
CA GLU A 77 -0.01 1.14 -17.35
C GLU A 77 1.36 1.37 -18.02
N PHE A 78 2.46 1.05 -17.35
CA PHE A 78 3.79 1.13 -17.96
C PHE A 78 3.98 0.14 -19.11
N ILE A 79 3.56 -1.12 -18.95
CA ILE A 79 3.70 -2.13 -20.01
C ILE A 79 2.87 -1.77 -21.24
N VAL A 80 1.66 -1.24 -21.06
CA VAL A 80 0.79 -0.85 -22.19
C VAL A 80 1.36 0.33 -22.96
N HIS A 81 1.93 1.32 -22.28
CA HIS A 81 2.58 2.47 -22.94
C HIS A 81 3.92 2.13 -23.60
N GLU A 82 4.51 0.97 -23.33
CA GLU A 82 5.72 0.48 -24.02
C GLU A 82 5.40 -0.22 -25.35
N SER A 83 4.14 -0.65 -25.55
CA SER A 83 3.70 -1.38 -26.75
C SER A 83 3.12 -0.51 -27.88
N ASP A 84 3.01 0.81 -27.67
CA ASP A 84 2.60 1.82 -28.67
C ASP A 84 3.82 2.57 -29.24
#